data_AF-A0A7C2TMA2-F1
#
_entry.id   AF-A0A7C2TMA2-F1
#
_cell.length_a   1.000
_cell.length_b   1.000
_cell.length_c   1.000
_cell.angle_alpha   90.00
_cell.angle_beta   90.00
_cell.angle_gamma   90.00
#
_symmetry.space_group_name_H-M   'P 1'
#
loop_
_entity.id
_entity.type
_entity.pdbx_description
1 polymer ?
#
loop_
_entity_poly.entity_id
_entity_poly.type
_entity_poly.pdbx_seq_one_letter_code
_entity_poly.pdbx_strand_id
1 'polypeptide(L)' 'MSDPVVIAPVMDGVLVVVRFNRTDRRIVRRAVERLARANAPIWGVVLNDIRPEESHYEQYSYRPREEEASR' A
#
# COMPACT_ATOMS: atom_id res chain seq x y z
N MET A 1 14.33 16.18 -8.50
CA MET A 1 13.30 15.37 -7.79
C MET A 1 12.03 15.49 -8.61
N SER A 2 11.49 14.38 -9.13
CA SER A 2 10.26 14.38 -9.93
C SER A 2 9.07 14.05 -9.02
N ASP A 3 7.98 14.80 -9.11
CA ASP A 3 6.72 14.48 -8.41
C ASP A 3 5.70 13.97 -9.44
N PRO A 4 5.27 12.70 -9.36
CA PRO A 4 4.31 12.12 -10.30
C PRO A 4 2.94 12.82 -10.27
N VAL A 5 2.59 13.53 -9.19
CA VAL A 5 1.35 14.31 -9.09
C VAL A 5 1.30 15.44 -10.13
N VAL A 6 2.45 15.97 -10.56
CA VAL A 6 2.53 17.11 -11.48
C VAL A 6 2.10 16.71 -12.91
N ILE A 7 2.42 15.49 -13.33
CA ILE A 7 2.11 14.99 -14.67
C ILE A 7 0.86 14.10 -14.71
N ALA A 8 0.36 13.68 -13.54
CA ALA A 8 -0.81 12.82 -13.40
C ALA A 8 -2.04 13.24 -14.25
N PRO A 9 -2.40 14.54 -14.38
CA PRO A 9 -3.57 14.95 -15.15
C PRO A 9 -3.47 14.69 -16.66
N VAL A 10 -2.27 14.50 -17.20
CA VAL A 10 -2.03 14.26 -18.63
C VAL A 10 -1.66 12.80 -18.94
N MET A 11 -1.74 11.92 -17.94
CA MET A 11 -1.46 10.49 -18.10
C MET A 11 -2.76 9.70 -18.29
N ASP A 12 -2.72 8.66 -19.13
CA ASP A 12 -3.83 7.72 -19.29
C ASP A 12 -4.06 6.86 -18.03
N GLY A 13 -3.03 6.71 -17.21
CA GLY A 13 -3.15 6.08 -15.90
C GLY A 13 -1.84 5.86 -15.18
N VAL A 14 -1.95 5.38 -13.94
CA VAL A 14 -0.83 5.19 -13.01
C VAL A 14 -0.90 3.80 -12.39
N LEU A 15 0.26 3.15 -12.30
CA LEU A 15 0.46 1.90 -11.57
C LEU A 15 1.32 2.18 -10.34
N VAL A 16 0.83 1.82 -9.15
CA VAL A 16 1.55 2.05 -7.89
C VAL A 16 2.37 0.80 -7.54
N VAL A 17 3.70 0.93 -7.48
CA VAL A 17 4.59 -0.18 -7.07
C VAL A 17 4.93 -0.02 -5.59
N VAL A 18 4.63 -1.06 -4.81
CA VAL A 18 4.88 -1.11 -3.35
C VAL A 18 5.87 -2.22 -3.06
N ARG A 19 6.93 -1.92 -2.32
CA ARG A 19 7.87 -2.96 -1.87
C ARG A 19 7.32 -3.66 -0.62
N PHE A 20 7.17 -4.97 -0.71
CA PHE A 20 6.70 -5.82 0.38
C PHE A 20 7.59 -5.68 1.62
N ASN A 21 6.96 -5.66 2.79
CA ASN A 21 7.57 -5.52 4.12
C ASN A 21 8.60 -4.37 4.31
N ARG A 22 8.64 -3.41 3.38
CA ARG A 22 9.56 -2.26 3.41
C ARG A 22 8.83 -0.93 3.34
N THR A 23 7.58 -0.94 2.92
CA THR A 23 6.77 0.26 2.73
C THR A 23 5.58 0.23 3.70
N ASP A 24 5.52 1.18 4.64
CA ASP A 24 4.39 1.30 5.57
C ASP A 24 3.10 1.58 4.79
N ARG A 25 2.03 0.83 5.11
CA ARG A 25 0.70 0.99 4.49
C ARG A 25 0.16 2.41 4.53
N ARG A 26 0.50 3.20 5.56
CA ARG A 26 0.14 4.62 5.68
C ARG A 26 0.80 5.49 4.62
N ILE A 27 2.05 5.17 4.24
CA ILE A 27 2.78 5.87 3.17
C ILE A 27 2.11 5.57 1.83
N VAL A 28 1.84 4.29 1.56
CA VAL A 28 1.14 3.85 0.34
C VAL A 28 -0.22 4.53 0.22
N ARG A 29 -1.02 4.53 1.30
CA ARG A 29 -2.34 5.18 1.33
C ARG A 29 -2.23 6.67 1.01
N ARG A 30 -1.29 7.39 1.62
CA ARG A 30 -1.09 8.82 1.35
C ARG A 30 -0.69 9.09 -0.10
N ALA A 31 0.12 8.22 -0.71
CA ALA A 31 0.50 8.34 -2.12
C ALA A 31 -0.70 8.15 -3.05
N VAL A 32 -1.51 7.10 -2.81
CA VAL A 32 -2.75 6.84 -3.55
C VAL A 32 -3.72 8.01 -3.44
N GLU A 33 -3.95 8.55 -2.24
CA GLU A 33 -4.83 9.70 -2.06
C GLU A 33 -4.32 10.96 -2.80
N ARG A 34 -3.00 11.17 -2.88
CA ARG A 34 -2.41 12.29 -3.62
C ARG A 34 -2.64 12.13 -5.13
N LEU A 35 -2.42 10.93 -5.67
CA LEU A 35 -2.66 10.63 -7.08
C LEU A 35 -4.14 10.72 -7.44
N ALA A 36 -5.03 10.23 -6.57
CA ALA A 36 -6.47 10.35 -6.75
C ALA A 36 -6.94 11.82 -6.74
N ARG A 37 -6.41 12.66 -5.84
CA ARG A 37 -6.68 14.10 -5.82
C ARG A 37 -6.18 14.84 -7.07
N ALA A 38 -5.16 14.29 -7.74
CA ALA A 38 -4.62 14.81 -8.99
C ALA A 38 -5.40 14.36 -10.23
N ASN A 39 -6.53 13.66 -10.04
CA ASN A 39 -7.35 13.08 -11.10
C ASN A 39 -6.60 12.04 -11.97
N ALA A 40 -5.57 11.41 -11.42
CA ALA A 40 -4.85 10.34 -12.10
C ALA A 40 -5.69 9.04 -12.10
N PRO A 41 -5.98 8.42 -13.25
CA PRO A 41 -6.63 7.11 -13.29
C PRO A 41 -5.68 6.05 -12.72
N ILE A 42 -5.96 5.51 -11.53
CA ILE A 42 -5.12 4.46 -10.93
C ILE A 42 -5.55 3.11 -11.48
N TRP A 43 -4.70 2.49 -12.31
CA TRP A 43 -4.97 1.17 -12.89
C TRP A 43 -4.82 0.03 -11.89
N GLY A 44 -3.99 0.21 -10.87
CA GLY A 44 -3.83 -0.78 -9.81
C GLY A 44 -2.56 -0.62 -9.00
N VAL A 45 -2.27 -1.65 -8.21
CA VAL A 45 -1.10 -1.73 -7.32
C VAL A 45 -0.33 -3.01 -7.61
N VAL A 46 0.99 -2.90 -7.72
CA VAL A 46 1.92 -4.03 -7.77
C VAL A 46 2.64 -4.13 -6.44
N LEU A 47 2.46 -5.25 -5.75
CA LEU A 47 3.26 -5.61 -4.60
C LEU A 47 4.51 -6.36 -5.08
N ASN A 48 5.67 -5.72 -4.95
CA ASN A 48 6.95 -6.21 -5.46
C ASN A 48 7.89 -6.66 -4.33
N ASP A 49 8.94 -7.39 -4.68
CA ASP A 49 9.98 -7.90 -3.75
C ASP A 49 9.41 -8.86 -2.70
N ILE A 50 8.39 -9.62 -3.08
CA ILE A 50 7.85 -10.69 -2.24
C ILE A 50 8.82 -11.87 -2.34
N ARG A 51 9.51 -12.16 -1.25
CA ARG A 51 10.29 -13.39 -1.10
C ARG A 51 9.42 -14.47 -0.46
N PRO A 52 9.45 -15.73 -0.93
CA PRO A 52 8.63 -16.79 -0.38
C PRO A 52 8.76 -16.95 1.13
N GLU A 53 9.98 -16.76 1.68
CA GLU A 53 10.23 -16.87 3.11
C GLU A 53 9.55 -15.76 3.92
N GLU A 54 9.44 -14.55 3.37
CA GLU A 54 8.83 -13.39 4.03
C GLU A 54 7.29 -13.41 3.93
N SER A 55 6.74 -14.12 2.94
CA SER A 55 5.28 -14.17 2.70
C SER A 55 4.52 -15.12 3.66
N HIS A 56 5.20 -16.13 4.20
CA HIS A 56 4.56 -17.25 4.89
C HIS A 56 4.43 -17.06 6.41
N TYR A 57 5.23 -16.18 7.03
CA TYR A 57 5.29 -16.04 8.49
C TYR A 57 4.44 -14.90 9.07
N GLU A 58 4.06 -13.89 8.28
CA GLU A 58 3.39 -12.69 8.83
C GLU A 58 1.86 -12.73 8.76
N GLN A 59 1.25 -13.69 8.07
CA GLN A 59 -0.22 -13.78 7.96
C GLN A 59 -0.93 -14.27 9.23
N TYR A 60 -0.19 -14.78 10.22
CA TYR A 60 -0.73 -15.38 11.45
C TYR A 60 -0.69 -14.48 12.70
N SER A 61 -0.76 -13.14 12.55
CA SER A 61 -0.94 -12.25 13.70
C SER A 61 -2.32 -11.58 13.71
N TYR A 62 -3.39 -12.39 13.70
CA TYR A 62 -4.71 -11.93 14.16
C TYR A 62 -4.81 -12.24 15.65
N ARG A 63 -4.50 -11.26 16.52
CA ARG A 63 -4.75 -11.38 17.97
C ARG A 63 -6.26 -11.31 18.21
N PRO A 64 -6.92 -12.36 18.74
CA PRO A 64 -8.22 -12.18 19.36
C PRO A 64 -8.00 -11.34 20.63
N ARG A 65 -8.80 -10.30 20.81
CA ARG A 65 -8.86 -9.54 22.05
C ARG A 65 -9.47 -10.48 23.09
N GLU A 66 -8.66 -10.99 24.01
CA GLU A 66 -9.16 -11.72 25.16
C GLU A 66 -10.01 -10.76 25.99
N GLU A 67 -11.31 -10.99 25.97
CA GLU A 67 -12.26 -10.43 26.91
C GLU A 67 -11.91 -10.96 28.29
N GLU A 68 -11.37 -10.10 29.15
CA GLU A 68 -11.30 -10.36 30.59
C GLU A 68 -12.73 -10.39 31.16
N ALA A 69 -13.39 -11.53 30.99
CA ALA A 69 -14.50 -11.98 31.80
C ALA A 69 -13.95 -12.87 32.93
N SER A 70 -14.46 -12.65 34.15
CA SER A 70 -14.12 -13.33 35.43
C SER A 70 -12.75 -12.97 36.03
N ARG A 71 -12.63 -12.56 37.30
CA ARG A 71 -13.48 -12.73 38.48
C ARG A 71 -13.13 -11.68 39.52
#